data_AF-H3GBA0-F1
#
_entry.id   AF-H3GBA0-F1
#
_cell.length_a   1.000
_cell.length_b   1.000
_cell.length_c   1.000
_cell.angle_alpha   90.00
_cell.angle_beta   90.00
_cell.angle_gamma   90.00
#
_symmetry.space_group_name_H-M   'P 1'
#
loop_
_entity.id
_entity.type
_entity.pdbx_description
1 polymer ?
#
loop_
_entity_poly.entity_id
_entity_poly.type
_entity_poly.pdbx_seq_one_letter_code
_entity_poly.pdbx_strand_id
1 'polypeptide(L)'
;MCGPMEEESLGGSKYLLLIVDEASGCMKGFCLRAKSESEDCIKTYVTKVQTQFGKKVKFVRHDGAREFATNSLKAFYEVEGIEQQTTVPYAHQTNGTAERAIRTIVTIGRSMLHHAKLDKCFWAEAAMTAIYVKNRLPSPKVEHKTPFEIVYKSKPSVKHMRVFGCQTYILTPKEKRRKWDPKARAGLFLGYEQVSKAYRLYDIEAGQVVVSRDVNFDESAFGLSAHTSDEDVDDAALDLD
;
A
#
# COMPACT_ATOMS: atom_id res chain seq x y z
N MET A 1 -4.03 5.92 13.35
CA MET A 1 -4.70 4.94 12.45
C MET A 1 -5.66 5.69 11.54
N CYS A 2 -6.03 5.15 10.39
CA CYS A 2 -7.05 5.73 9.50
C CYS A 2 -8.14 4.69 9.19
N GLY A 3 -9.41 5.07 9.27
CA GLY A 3 -10.57 4.23 8.98
C GLY A 3 -11.67 4.31 10.06
N PRO A 4 -12.79 3.58 9.90
CA PRO A 4 -13.03 2.63 8.81
C PRO A 4 -13.14 3.34 7.47
N MET A 5 -12.59 2.72 6.42
CA MET A 5 -12.83 3.17 5.04
C MET A 5 -14.29 2.89 4.67
N GLU A 6 -14.85 3.71 3.79
CA GLU A 6 -16.23 3.58 3.30
C GLU A 6 -16.42 2.24 2.57
N GLU A 7 -15.41 1.81 1.80
CA GLU A 7 -15.39 0.54 1.09
C GLU A 7 -14.28 -0.37 1.63
N GLU A 8 -14.59 -1.65 1.78
CA GLU A 8 -13.59 -2.65 2.14
C GLU A 8 -12.57 -2.80 1.01
N SER A 9 -11.31 -3.07 1.36
CA SER A 9 -10.32 -3.39 0.33
C SER A 9 -10.60 -4.75 -0.31
N LEU A 10 -9.97 -5.04 -1.46
CA LEU A 10 -9.99 -6.39 -2.06
C LEU A 10 -9.58 -7.52 -1.09
N GLY A 11 -8.76 -7.22 -0.07
CA GLY A 11 -8.34 -8.16 0.98
C GLY A 11 -9.23 -8.20 2.21
N GLY A 12 -10.35 -7.47 2.21
CA GLY A 12 -11.29 -7.31 3.33
C GLY A 12 -10.80 -6.37 4.43
N SER A 13 -9.80 -5.52 4.17
CA SER A 13 -9.31 -4.56 5.16
C SER A 13 -10.22 -3.34 5.25
N LYS A 14 -10.32 -2.76 6.45
CA LYS A 14 -11.10 -1.54 6.75
C LYS A 14 -10.25 -0.39 7.27
N TYR A 15 -9.07 -0.68 7.80
CA TYR A 15 -8.22 0.30 8.46
C TYR A 15 -6.79 0.27 7.90
N LEU A 16 -6.14 1.42 7.92
CA LEU A 16 -4.71 1.55 7.68
C LEU A 16 -4.02 1.99 8.99
N LEU A 17 -3.15 1.12 9.50
CA LEU A 17 -2.16 1.51 10.51
C LEU A 17 -0.89 1.97 9.80
N LEU A 18 -0.43 3.17 10.14
CA LEU A 18 0.82 3.73 9.64
C LEU A 18 1.75 4.00 10.82
N ILE A 19 2.93 3.37 10.81
CA ILE A 19 4.02 3.62 11.75
C ILE A 19 5.07 4.43 11.02
N VAL A 20 5.55 5.51 11.65
CA VAL A 20 6.57 6.40 11.08
C VAL A 20 7.77 6.42 12.02
N ASP A 21 8.94 6.09 11.49
CA ASP A 21 10.20 6.33 12.20
C ASP A 21 10.50 7.83 12.20
N GLU A 22 10.54 8.44 13.39
CA GLU A 22 10.75 9.88 13.55
C GLU A 22 12.14 10.32 13.07
N ALA A 23 13.15 9.44 13.15
CA ALA A 23 14.52 9.78 12.77
C ALA A 23 14.73 9.78 11.24
N SER A 24 14.24 8.75 10.55
CA SER A 24 14.42 8.62 9.08
C SER A 24 13.25 9.13 8.25
N GLY A 25 12.08 9.31 8.86
CA GLY A 25 10.81 9.51 8.15
C GLY A 25 10.32 8.26 7.41
N CYS A 26 10.94 7.10 7.62
CA CYS A 26 10.54 5.84 6.98
C CYS A 26 9.19 5.38 7.52
N MET A 27 8.31 4.97 6.62
CA MET A 27 6.95 4.60 6.95
C MET A 27 6.73 3.11 6.75
N LYS A 28 6.00 2.48 7.68
CA LYS A 28 5.49 1.11 7.54
C LYS A 28 3.97 1.12 7.65
N GLY A 29 3.30 0.64 6.61
CA GLY A 29 1.85 0.46 6.59
C GLY A 29 1.44 -0.98 6.90
N PHE A 30 0.28 -1.12 7.54
CA PHE A 30 -0.45 -2.38 7.72
C PHE A 30 -1.94 -2.14 7.42
N CYS A 31 -2.51 -2.95 6.53
CA CYS A 31 -3.94 -2.96 6.24
C CYS A 31 -4.60 -3.95 7.19
N LEU A 32 -5.58 -3.48 7.95
CA LEU A 32 -6.20 -4.24 9.05
C LEU A 32 -7.69 -4.45 8.78
N ARG A 33 -8.22 -5.61 9.17
CA ARG A 33 -9.68 -5.88 9.13
C ARG A 33 -10.38 -5.32 10.36
N ALA A 34 -9.70 -5.38 11.52
CA ALA A 34 -10.17 -4.83 12.78
C ALA A 34 -9.09 -3.98 13.45
N LYS A 35 -9.51 -3.00 14.27
CA LYS A 35 -8.57 -2.16 15.02
C LYS A 35 -7.70 -2.96 16.00
N SER A 36 -8.23 -4.04 16.56
CA SER A 36 -7.50 -4.89 17.51
C SER A 36 -6.22 -5.52 16.93
N GLU A 37 -6.15 -5.69 15.60
CA GLU A 37 -4.96 -6.21 14.91
C GLU A 37 -3.74 -5.27 15.01
N SER A 38 -3.94 -4.00 15.40
CA SER A 38 -2.84 -3.03 15.48
C SER A 38 -1.81 -3.40 16.53
N GLU A 39 -2.24 -4.01 17.63
CA GLU A 39 -1.34 -4.40 18.72
C GLU A 39 -0.25 -5.35 18.23
N ASP A 40 -0.65 -6.44 17.56
CA ASP A 40 0.28 -7.44 17.03
C ASP A 40 1.15 -6.86 15.92
N CYS A 41 0.61 -5.96 15.09
CA CYS A 41 1.39 -5.26 14.07
C CYS A 41 2.50 -4.40 14.70
N ILE A 42 2.22 -3.70 15.79
CA ILE A 42 3.20 -2.88 16.49
C ILE A 42 4.29 -3.75 17.11
N LYS A 43 3.91 -4.78 17.88
CA LYS A 43 4.86 -5.73 18.49
C LYS A 43 5.78 -6.37 17.45
N THR A 44 5.19 -6.83 16.35
CA THR A 44 5.92 -7.42 15.22
C THR A 44 6.89 -6.42 14.59
N TYR A 45 6.45 -5.18 14.39
CA TYR A 45 7.30 -4.15 13.80
C TYR A 45 8.48 -3.77 14.71
N VAL A 46 8.25 -3.57 16.00
CA VAL A 46 9.31 -3.29 16.99
C VAL A 46 10.36 -4.39 17.00
N THR A 47 9.93 -5.65 17.08
CA THR A 47 10.82 -6.82 17.06
C THR A 47 11.61 -6.89 15.75
N LYS A 48 10.96 -6.60 14.62
CA LYS A 48 11.59 -6.57 13.31
C LYS A 48 12.65 -5.48 13.21
N VAL A 49 12.39 -4.28 13.77
CA VAL A 49 13.36 -3.18 13.75
C VAL A 49 14.63 -3.57 14.51
N GLN A 50 14.48 -4.19 15.67
CA GLN A 50 15.61 -4.71 16.45
C GLN A 50 16.40 -5.78 15.68
N THR A 51 15.70 -6.76 15.10
CA THR A 51 16.34 -7.91 14.44
C THR A 51 17.02 -7.53 13.12
N GLN A 52 16.38 -6.69 12.30
CA GLN A 52 16.86 -6.41 10.94
C GLN A 52 17.86 -5.25 10.89
N PHE A 53 17.77 -4.29 11.82
CA PHE A 53 18.60 -3.09 11.80
C PHE A 53 19.51 -2.95 13.02
N GLY A 54 19.41 -3.85 14.01
CA GLY A 54 20.17 -3.76 15.26
C GLY A 54 19.83 -2.48 16.05
N LYS A 55 18.62 -1.93 15.88
CA LYS A 55 18.17 -0.69 16.52
C LYS A 55 17.05 -0.99 17.50
N LYS A 56 17.21 -0.55 18.74
CA LYS A 56 16.14 -0.55 19.74
C LYS A 56 15.25 0.67 19.54
N VAL A 57 13.95 0.45 19.42
CA VAL A 57 12.95 1.52 19.53
C VAL A 57 13.05 2.11 20.93
N LYS A 58 13.10 3.44 21.03
CA LYS A 58 13.28 4.15 22.31
C LYS A 58 11.98 4.61 22.91
N PHE A 59 11.09 5.13 22.06
CA PHE A 59 9.77 5.56 22.46
C PHE A 59 8.76 5.26 21.36
N VAL A 60 7.49 5.15 21.75
CA VAL A 60 6.34 5.11 20.84
C VAL A 60 5.41 6.24 21.22
N ARG A 61 5.04 7.06 20.23
CA ARG A 61 4.10 8.18 20.38
C ARG A 61 2.79 7.87 19.69
N HIS A 62 1.67 8.06 20.39
CA HIS A 62 0.32 7.88 19.84
C HIS A 62 -0.70 8.79 20.54
N ASP A 63 -1.89 8.92 19.93
CA ASP A 63 -2.99 9.82 20.33
C ASP A 63 -3.82 9.36 21.55
N GLY A 64 -3.38 8.32 22.25
CA GLY A 64 -4.13 7.73 23.36
C GLY A 64 -5.34 6.89 22.97
N ALA A 65 -5.52 6.55 21.68
CA ALA A 65 -6.59 5.65 21.27
C ALA A 65 -6.50 4.29 21.99
N ARG A 66 -7.67 3.69 22.27
CA ARG A 66 -7.78 2.48 23.11
C ARG A 66 -7.00 1.30 22.54
N GLU A 67 -6.97 1.18 21.21
CA GLU A 67 -6.20 0.16 20.48
C GLU A 67 -4.68 0.24 20.71
N PHE A 68 -4.16 1.39 21.16
CA PHE A 68 -2.74 1.60 21.47
C PHE A 68 -2.45 1.63 22.98
N ALA A 69 -3.48 1.55 23.82
CA ALA A 69 -3.37 1.68 25.28
C ALA A 69 -3.79 0.40 26.02
N THR A 70 -3.75 -0.76 25.36
CA THR A 70 -4.09 -2.06 25.96
C THR A 70 -3.05 -2.46 27.02
N ASN A 71 -3.47 -3.23 28.03
CA ASN A 71 -2.57 -3.68 29.09
C ASN A 71 -1.44 -4.59 28.55
N SER A 72 -1.74 -5.41 27.54
CA SER A 72 -0.74 -6.28 26.94
C SER A 72 0.30 -5.49 26.13
N LEU A 73 -0.10 -4.44 25.41
CA LEU A 73 0.85 -3.60 24.70
C LEU A 73 1.70 -2.75 25.67
N LYS A 74 1.10 -2.29 26.78
CA LYS A 74 1.84 -1.61 27.86
C LYS A 74 2.91 -2.50 28.48
N ALA A 75 2.55 -3.73 28.84
CA ALA A 75 3.48 -4.71 29.39
C ALA A 75 4.60 -5.05 28.40
N PHE A 76 4.28 -5.17 27.11
CA PHE A 76 5.29 -5.36 26.06
C PHE A 76 6.29 -4.20 26.02
N TYR A 77 5.83 -2.94 26.03
CA TYR A 77 6.72 -1.79 26.05
C TYR A 77 7.59 -1.74 27.30
N GLU A 78 7.06 -2.10 28.47
CA GLU A 78 7.82 -2.16 29.72
C GLU A 78 8.94 -3.22 29.65
N VAL A 79 8.64 -4.42 29.16
CA VAL A 79 9.63 -5.50 28.96
C VAL A 79 10.72 -5.10 27.97
N GLU A 80 10.37 -4.43 26.88
CA GLU A 80 11.33 -3.96 25.87
C GLU A 80 12.08 -2.68 26.29
N GLY A 81 11.66 -2.02 27.37
CA GLY A 81 12.20 -0.74 27.82
C GLY A 81 11.88 0.43 26.88
N ILE A 82 10.70 0.41 26.26
CA ILE A 82 10.19 1.44 25.35
C ILE A 82 9.35 2.46 26.12
N GLU A 83 9.69 3.73 26.01
CA GLU A 83 8.92 4.81 26.60
C GLU A 83 7.62 5.07 25.83
N GLN A 84 6.50 5.16 26.55
CA GLN A 84 5.22 5.54 25.95
C GLN A 84 5.01 7.04 26.06
N GLN A 85 4.79 7.69 24.92
CA GLN A 85 4.44 9.10 24.83
C GLN A 85 3.00 9.23 24.35
N THR A 86 2.06 9.21 25.29
CA THR A 86 0.65 9.45 24.96
C THR A 86 0.40 10.95 24.91
N THR A 87 -0.16 11.45 23.82
CA THR A 87 -0.49 12.87 23.72
C THR A 87 -1.69 13.19 24.60
N VAL A 88 -1.56 14.20 25.46
CA VAL A 88 -2.72 14.72 26.21
C VAL A 88 -3.74 15.31 25.23
N PRO A 89 -5.05 15.22 25.55
CA PRO A 89 -6.09 15.93 24.80
C PRO A 89 -5.67 17.40 24.61
N TYR A 90 -5.83 17.93 23.39
CA TYR A 90 -5.49 19.30 23.00
C TYR A 90 -4.00 19.63 22.73
N ALA A 91 -3.04 18.71 22.95
CA ALA A 91 -1.64 18.89 22.53
C ALA A 91 -1.35 18.35 21.12
N HIS A 92 -2.20 18.71 20.15
CA HIS A 92 -2.24 18.17 18.78
C HIS A 92 -0.90 18.22 18.02
N GLN A 93 0.00 19.13 18.37
CA GLN A 93 1.30 19.26 17.69
C GLN A 93 2.19 18.02 17.85
N THR A 94 2.05 17.29 18.97
CA THR A 94 2.97 16.18 19.31
C THR A 94 2.74 14.92 18.47
N ASN A 95 1.49 14.61 18.07
CA ASN A 95 1.16 13.52 17.13
C ASN A 95 1.15 13.98 15.65
N GLY A 96 1.42 15.26 15.38
CA GLY A 96 1.28 15.85 14.05
C GLY A 96 2.17 15.21 12.98
N THR A 97 3.22 14.47 13.34
CA THR A 97 4.03 13.71 12.37
C THR A 97 3.25 12.53 11.78
N ALA A 98 2.62 11.71 12.62
CA ALA A 98 1.85 10.56 12.17
C ALA A 98 0.59 11.00 11.40
N GLU A 99 -0.11 12.03 11.89
CA GLU A 99 -1.30 12.58 11.23
C GLU A 99 -0.99 13.15 9.85
N ARG A 100 0.10 13.94 9.72
CA ARG A 100 0.55 14.45 8.42
C ARG A 100 0.93 13.32 7.48
N ALA A 101 1.62 12.29 7.98
CA ALA A 101 2.00 11.14 7.17
C ALA A 101 0.76 10.39 6.65
N ILE A 102 -0.22 10.11 7.52
CA ILE A 102 -1.48 9.48 7.11
C ILE A 102 -2.18 10.31 6.03
N ARG A 103 -2.32 11.62 6.25
CA ARG A 103 -2.95 12.52 5.27
C ARG A 103 -2.22 12.50 3.93
N THR A 104 -0.88 12.52 3.95
CA THR A 104 -0.07 12.42 2.73
C THR A 104 -0.30 11.11 2.00
N ILE A 105 -0.28 9.97 2.70
CA ILE A 105 -0.49 8.65 2.10
C ILE A 105 -1.89 8.52 1.51
N VAL A 106 -2.92 8.96 2.23
CA VAL A 106 -4.31 8.92 1.74
C VAL A 106 -4.50 9.82 0.52
N THR A 107 -3.90 11.02 0.50
CA THR A 107 -3.96 11.91 -0.66
C THR A 107 -3.27 11.30 -1.87
N ILE A 108 -2.06 10.75 -1.73
CA ILE A 108 -1.34 10.11 -2.84
C ILE A 108 -2.11 8.88 -3.35
N GLY A 109 -2.58 8.02 -2.44
CA GLY A 109 -3.35 6.83 -2.81
C GLY A 109 -4.63 7.18 -3.57
N ARG A 110 -5.36 8.20 -3.12
CA ARG A 110 -6.53 8.72 -3.83
C ARG A 110 -6.19 9.26 -5.22
N SER A 111 -5.11 10.02 -5.35
CA SER A 111 -4.64 10.47 -6.67
C SER A 111 -4.29 9.31 -7.60
N MET A 112 -3.64 8.25 -7.08
CA MET A 112 -3.32 7.04 -7.84
C MET A 112 -4.60 6.34 -8.35
N LEU A 113 -5.61 6.17 -7.49
CA LEU A 113 -6.89 5.56 -7.87
C LEU A 113 -7.60 6.35 -8.96
N HIS A 114 -7.71 7.69 -8.80
CA HIS A 114 -8.35 8.54 -9.79
C HIS A 114 -7.62 8.54 -11.13
N HIS A 115 -6.29 8.61 -11.11
CA HIS A 115 -5.49 8.54 -12.34
C HIS A 115 -5.69 7.21 -13.08
N ALA A 116 -5.69 6.11 -12.33
CA ALA A 116 -5.86 4.77 -12.87
C ALA A 116 -7.32 4.42 -13.23
N LYS A 117 -8.29 5.28 -12.90
CA LYS A 117 -9.73 5.00 -13.04
C LYS A 117 -10.15 3.71 -12.33
N LEU A 118 -9.66 3.50 -11.11
CA LEU A 118 -9.99 2.33 -10.29
C LEU A 118 -10.91 2.69 -9.12
N ASP A 119 -11.76 1.74 -8.75
CA ASP A 119 -12.71 1.88 -7.66
C ASP A 119 -12.04 1.97 -6.28
N LYS A 120 -12.80 2.41 -5.26
CA LYS A 120 -12.23 2.62 -3.93
C LYS A 120 -11.84 1.29 -3.27
N CYS A 121 -12.37 0.14 -3.66
CA CYS A 121 -11.93 -1.18 -3.16
C CYS A 121 -10.42 -1.47 -3.36
N PHE A 122 -9.74 -0.75 -4.26
CA PHE A 122 -8.30 -0.82 -4.46
C PHE A 122 -7.48 0.05 -3.48
N TRP A 123 -8.12 0.73 -2.52
CA TRP A 123 -7.47 1.72 -1.64
C TRP A 123 -6.28 1.16 -0.87
N ALA A 124 -6.32 -0.11 -0.45
CA ALA A 124 -5.25 -0.73 0.33
C ALA A 124 -3.97 -0.84 -0.51
N GLU A 125 -4.10 -1.30 -1.74
CA GLU A 125 -2.97 -1.45 -2.67
C GLU A 125 -2.42 -0.07 -3.08
N ALA A 126 -3.30 0.90 -3.32
CA ALA A 126 -2.90 2.29 -3.59
C ALA A 126 -2.14 2.91 -2.40
N ALA A 127 -2.62 2.72 -1.17
CA ALA A 127 -1.96 3.23 0.04
C ALA A 127 -0.60 2.56 0.27
N MET A 128 -0.51 1.24 0.10
CA MET A 128 0.75 0.51 0.24
C MET A 128 1.77 0.90 -0.84
N THR A 129 1.32 1.14 -2.07
CA THR A 129 2.15 1.68 -3.16
C THR A 129 2.60 3.11 -2.85
N ALA A 130 1.72 3.96 -2.35
CA ALA A 130 2.07 5.32 -1.92
C ALA A 130 3.17 5.31 -0.85
N ILE A 131 3.07 4.42 0.15
CA ILE A 131 4.11 4.24 1.18
C ILE A 131 5.44 3.79 0.54
N TYR A 132 5.37 2.82 -0.37
CA TYR A 132 6.55 2.29 -1.07
C TYR A 132 7.30 3.39 -1.83
N VAL A 133 6.55 4.23 -2.55
CA VAL A 133 7.08 5.39 -3.29
C VAL A 133 7.63 6.42 -2.32
N LYS A 134 6.89 6.80 -1.27
CA LYS A 134 7.32 7.81 -0.29
C LYS A 134 8.63 7.45 0.42
N ASN A 135 8.85 6.19 0.73
CA ASN A 135 10.11 5.73 1.33
C ASN A 135 11.31 5.83 0.37
N ARG A 136 11.09 5.98 -0.94
CA ARG A 136 12.12 6.07 -1.99
C ARG A 136 12.21 7.46 -2.62
N LEU A 137 11.42 8.41 -2.13
CA LEU A 137 11.52 9.81 -2.54
C LEU A 137 12.44 10.56 -1.58
N PRO A 138 13.33 11.43 -2.11
CA PRO A 138 14.17 12.26 -1.26
C PRO A 138 13.29 13.23 -0.47
N SER A 139 13.68 13.53 0.77
CA SER A 139 12.99 14.51 1.59
C SER A 139 13.94 15.61 2.07
N PRO A 140 13.54 16.89 1.99
CA PRO A 140 14.34 18.00 2.54
C PRO A 140 14.63 17.84 4.03
N LYS A 141 13.75 17.16 4.78
CA LYS A 141 13.90 16.92 6.22
C LYS A 141 15.15 16.10 6.59
N VAL A 142 15.71 15.37 5.64
CA VAL A 142 16.81 14.44 5.85
C VAL A 142 17.92 14.65 4.81
N GLU A 143 18.26 15.92 4.57
CA GLU A 143 19.37 16.31 3.68
C GLU A 143 19.22 15.75 2.24
N HIS A 144 18.00 15.73 1.71
CA HIS A 144 17.69 15.17 0.39
C HIS A 144 18.01 13.68 0.22
N LYS A 145 18.21 12.93 1.31
CA LYS A 145 18.27 11.47 1.30
C LYS A 145 16.87 10.87 1.27
N THR A 146 16.75 9.64 0.80
CA THR A 146 15.51 8.88 0.91
C THR A 146 15.39 8.22 2.28
N PRO A 147 14.18 8.05 2.85
CA PRO A 147 14.01 7.28 4.07
C PRO A 147 14.60 5.85 3.96
N PHE A 148 14.50 5.24 2.78
CA PHE A 148 15.13 3.96 2.48
C PHE A 148 16.66 4.01 2.64
N GLU A 149 17.34 5.02 2.10
CA GLU A 149 18.79 5.19 2.24
C GLU A 149 19.23 5.31 3.70
N ILE A 150 18.45 6.02 4.51
CA ILE A 150 18.80 6.26 5.92
C ILE A 150 18.70 4.97 6.72
N VAL A 151 17.65 4.17 6.49
CA VAL A 151 17.40 2.92 7.20
C VAL A 151 18.32 1.80 6.72
N TYR A 152 18.39 1.58 5.41
CA TYR A 152 19.10 0.45 4.81
C TYR A 152 20.56 0.75 4.45
N LYS A 153 21.02 2.00 4.66
CA LYS A 153 22.39 2.46 4.33
C LYS A 153 22.78 2.20 2.87
N SER A 154 21.79 2.15 1.98
CA SER A 154 21.96 1.84 0.55
C SER A 154 20.93 2.58 -0.29
N LYS A 155 21.34 3.03 -1.47
CA LYS A 155 20.45 3.75 -2.40
C LYS A 155 19.39 2.82 -2.97
N PRO A 156 18.09 3.19 -2.95
CA PRO A 156 17.06 2.36 -3.57
C PRO A 156 17.24 2.36 -5.08
N SER A 157 17.11 1.19 -5.70
CA SER A 157 16.81 1.14 -7.13
C SER A 157 15.39 1.63 -7.36
N VAL A 158 15.18 2.42 -8.42
CA VAL A 158 13.88 2.88 -8.88
C VAL A 158 13.52 2.32 -10.27
N LYS A 159 14.42 1.54 -10.89
CA LYS A 159 14.24 1.01 -12.26
C LYS A 159 13.02 0.11 -12.42
N HIS A 160 12.63 -0.57 -11.33
CA HIS A 160 11.50 -1.48 -11.30
C HIS A 160 10.18 -0.78 -10.96
N MET A 161 10.21 0.53 -10.67
CA MET A 161 9.00 1.28 -10.35
C MET A 161 8.15 1.46 -11.60
N ARG A 162 6.83 1.34 -11.41
CA ARG A 162 5.84 1.43 -12.49
C ARG A 162 4.68 2.32 -12.08
N VAL A 163 3.94 2.83 -13.05
CA VAL A 163 2.75 3.67 -12.83
C VAL A 163 1.61 2.83 -12.27
N PHE A 164 1.12 3.17 -11.07
CA PHE A 164 0.02 2.46 -10.42
C PHE A 164 -1.22 2.39 -11.33
N GLY A 165 -1.81 1.20 -11.41
CA GLY A 165 -3.04 0.92 -12.15
C GLY A 165 -2.90 0.89 -13.67
N CYS A 166 -1.67 0.93 -14.19
CA CYS A 166 -1.44 0.68 -15.62
C CYS A 166 -1.82 -0.75 -16.01
N GLN A 167 -2.14 -0.94 -17.29
CA GLN A 167 -2.41 -2.25 -17.86
C GLN A 167 -1.13 -3.11 -17.85
N THR A 168 -1.30 -4.38 -17.54
CA THR A 168 -0.22 -5.36 -17.45
C THR A 168 -0.58 -6.65 -18.14
N TYR A 169 0.44 -7.37 -18.59
CA TYR A 169 0.32 -8.70 -19.17
C TYR A 169 1.16 -9.68 -18.34
N ILE A 170 0.47 -10.48 -17.54
CA ILE A 170 1.04 -11.45 -16.60
C ILE A 170 1.49 -12.67 -17.39
N LEU A 171 2.78 -12.93 -17.49
CA LEU A 171 3.31 -14.01 -18.32
C LEU A 171 3.12 -15.37 -17.66
N THR A 172 2.45 -16.30 -18.34
CA THR A 172 2.31 -17.69 -17.87
C THR A 172 3.68 -18.40 -17.91
N PRO A 173 4.13 -19.25 -16.98
CA PRO A 173 5.41 -19.95 -17.18
C PRO A 173 5.39 -20.87 -18.41
N LYS A 174 6.46 -20.94 -19.21
CA LYS A 174 6.50 -21.79 -20.44
C LYS A 174 6.13 -23.25 -20.16
N GLU A 175 6.54 -23.77 -19.01
CA GLU A 175 6.27 -25.13 -18.53
C GLU A 175 4.77 -25.42 -18.33
N LYS A 176 3.97 -24.37 -18.09
CA LYS A 176 2.52 -24.46 -17.86
C LYS A 176 1.70 -24.20 -19.12
N ARG A 177 2.36 -24.03 -20.28
CA ARG A 177 1.71 -23.72 -21.56
C ARG A 177 1.92 -24.87 -22.54
N ARG A 178 0.87 -25.23 -23.28
CA ARG A 178 0.93 -26.08 -24.47
C ARG A 178 1.16 -25.24 -25.73
N LYS A 179 1.45 -25.92 -26.84
CA LYS A 179 1.53 -25.27 -28.17
C LYS A 179 0.15 -24.65 -28.46
N TRP A 180 0.14 -23.35 -28.74
CA TRP A 180 -1.04 -22.48 -28.98
C TRP A 180 -1.76 -21.90 -27.75
N ASP A 181 -1.33 -22.20 -26.52
CA ASP A 181 -1.94 -21.57 -25.35
C ASP A 181 -1.64 -20.07 -25.26
N PRO A 182 -2.55 -19.25 -24.68
CA PRO A 182 -2.30 -17.86 -24.36
C PRO A 182 -0.99 -17.68 -23.58
N LYS A 183 -0.19 -16.70 -24.02
CA LYS A 183 1.13 -16.45 -23.45
C LYS A 183 1.11 -15.53 -22.23
N ALA A 184 0.01 -14.83 -22.01
CA ALA A 184 -0.16 -13.91 -20.90
C ALA A 184 -1.64 -13.72 -20.60
N ARG A 185 -1.93 -13.22 -19.39
CA ARG A 185 -3.27 -12.76 -18.99
C ARG A 185 -3.24 -11.27 -18.72
N ALA A 186 -4.33 -10.58 -19.09
CA ALA A 186 -4.46 -9.16 -18.83
C ALA A 186 -4.65 -8.90 -17.32
N GLY A 187 -4.03 -7.84 -16.83
CA GLY A 187 -4.11 -7.46 -15.44
C GLY A 187 -3.84 -5.99 -15.21
N LEU A 188 -3.92 -5.54 -13.96
CA LEU A 188 -3.59 -4.18 -13.55
C LEU A 188 -2.45 -4.16 -12.54
N PHE A 189 -1.53 -3.21 -12.66
CA PHE A 189 -0.47 -3.05 -11.68
C PHE A 189 -1.01 -2.47 -10.36
N LEU A 190 -0.91 -3.21 -9.26
CA LEU A 190 -1.41 -2.75 -7.95
C LEU A 190 -0.30 -2.38 -6.97
N GLY A 191 0.93 -2.83 -7.19
CA GLY A 191 2.04 -2.46 -6.32
C GLY A 191 3.14 -3.50 -6.21
N TYR A 192 3.90 -3.40 -5.14
CA TYR A 192 5.11 -4.20 -4.93
C TYR A 192 4.89 -5.21 -3.83
N GLU A 193 5.31 -6.46 -4.07
CA GLU A 193 5.25 -7.50 -3.06
C GLU A 193 6.29 -7.25 -1.95
N GLN A 194 5.93 -7.53 -0.70
CA GLN A 194 6.79 -7.21 0.45
C GLN A 194 7.84 -8.29 0.72
N VAL A 195 7.53 -9.54 0.37
CA VAL A 195 8.38 -10.71 0.68
C VAL A 195 9.29 -11.07 -0.49
N SER A 196 8.74 -11.12 -1.71
CA SER A 196 9.47 -11.49 -2.92
C SER A 196 9.75 -10.28 -3.81
N LYS A 197 10.79 -10.36 -4.65
CA LYS A 197 11.06 -9.39 -5.73
C LYS A 197 10.07 -9.57 -6.89
N ALA A 198 8.80 -9.28 -6.63
CA ALA A 198 7.69 -9.45 -7.54
C ALA A 198 6.69 -8.29 -7.40
N TYR A 199 5.73 -8.25 -8.31
CA TYR A 199 4.67 -7.27 -8.34
C TYR A 199 3.36 -7.89 -7.87
N ARG A 200 2.51 -7.06 -7.25
CA ARG A 200 1.11 -7.37 -6.97
C ARG A 200 0.29 -6.84 -8.13
N LEU A 201 -0.55 -7.70 -8.68
CA LEU A 201 -1.28 -7.45 -9.92
C LEU A 201 -2.73 -7.88 -9.73
N TYR A 202 -3.68 -7.12 -10.26
CA TYR A 202 -5.05 -7.57 -10.37
C TYR A 202 -5.17 -8.44 -11.62
N ASP A 203 -5.56 -9.70 -11.50
CA ASP A 203 -5.91 -10.52 -12.65
C ASP A 203 -7.37 -10.22 -13.01
N ILE A 204 -7.59 -9.62 -14.18
CA ILE A 204 -8.92 -9.11 -14.58
C ILE A 204 -9.89 -10.27 -14.82
N GLU A 205 -9.43 -11.35 -15.44
CA GLU A 205 -10.25 -12.54 -15.71
C GLU A 205 -10.60 -13.28 -14.42
N ALA A 206 -9.64 -13.42 -13.52
CA ALA A 206 -9.83 -14.18 -12.29
C ALA A 206 -10.41 -13.36 -11.12
N GLY A 207 -10.52 -12.04 -11.26
CA GLY A 207 -11.08 -11.14 -10.25
C GLY A 207 -10.31 -11.12 -8.93
N GLN A 208 -9.00 -11.36 -8.95
CA GLN A 208 -8.20 -11.53 -7.73
C GLN A 208 -6.80 -10.94 -7.86
N VAL A 209 -6.20 -10.62 -6.72
CA VAL A 209 -4.81 -10.16 -6.66
C VAL A 209 -3.85 -11.35 -6.75
N VAL A 210 -2.94 -11.31 -7.72
CA VAL A 210 -1.89 -12.30 -7.92
C VAL A 210 -0.51 -11.66 -7.77
N VAL A 211 0.48 -12.48 -7.43
CA VAL A 211 1.88 -12.06 -7.34
C VAL A 211 2.65 -12.65 -8.50
N SER A 212 3.31 -11.81 -9.30
CA SER A 212 4.18 -12.28 -10.39
C SER A 212 5.38 -11.36 -10.59
N ARG A 213 6.50 -11.97 -10.99
CA ARG A 213 7.71 -11.26 -11.40
C ARG A 213 7.73 -11.00 -12.90
N ASP A 214 7.22 -11.94 -13.69
CA ASP A 214 7.30 -11.93 -15.14
C ASP A 214 6.06 -11.23 -15.70
N VAL A 215 6.20 -9.93 -15.96
CA VAL A 215 5.10 -9.02 -16.31
C VAL A 215 5.59 -8.02 -17.33
N ASN A 216 4.79 -7.81 -18.38
CA ASN A 216 4.94 -6.65 -19.26
C ASN A 216 3.98 -5.55 -18.84
N PHE A 217 4.44 -4.30 -18.89
CA PHE A 217 3.70 -3.12 -18.45
C PHE A 217 3.40 -2.23 -19.65
N ASP A 218 2.15 -1.83 -19.80
CA ASP A 218 1.71 -0.79 -20.71
C ASP A 218 1.26 0.43 -19.89
N GLU A 219 2.21 1.33 -19.63
CA GLU A 219 2.00 2.54 -18.82
C GLU A 219 1.21 3.65 -19.56
N SER A 220 0.76 3.37 -20.79
CA SER A 220 -0.12 4.27 -21.55
C SER A 220 -1.60 3.93 -21.42
N ALA A 221 -1.92 2.71 -20.96
CA ALA A 221 -3.28 2.22 -20.81
C ALA A 221 -3.68 2.11 -19.33
N PHE A 222 -4.88 2.60 -19.01
CA PHE A 222 -5.42 2.66 -17.65
C PHE A 222 -6.91 2.31 -17.62
N GLY A 223 -7.37 1.88 -16.45
CA GLY A 223 -8.74 1.44 -16.23
C GLY A 223 -8.95 -0.03 -16.60
N LEU A 224 -10.07 -0.57 -16.15
CA LEU A 224 -10.58 -1.85 -16.62
C LEU A 224 -11.16 -1.60 -18.02
N SER A 225 -10.37 -1.76 -19.07
CA SER A 225 -10.93 -1.83 -20.43
C SER A 225 -11.72 -3.13 -20.55
N ALA A 226 -12.98 -3.08 -20.13
CA ALA A 226 -13.96 -4.00 -20.68
C ALA A 226 -14.02 -3.69 -22.17
N HIS A 227 -13.78 -4.69 -23.01
CA HIS A 227 -14.31 -4.65 -24.36
C HIS A 227 -15.84 -4.63 -24.21
N THR A 228 -16.44 -3.44 -24.12
CA THR A 228 -17.85 -3.27 -24.45
C THR A 228 -17.95 -3.42 -25.95
N SER A 229 -18.14 -4.65 -26.41
CA SER A 229 -18.72 -4.91 -27.72
C SER A 229 -20.22 -4.64 -27.60
N ASP A 230 -20.62 -3.38 -27.65
CA ASP A 230 -21.99 -3.01 -27.97
C ASP A 230 -21.98 -2.55 -29.42
N GLU A 231 -22.10 -3.53 -30.33
CA GLU A 231 -22.69 -3.32 -31.64
C GLU A 231 -24.20 -3.13 -31.42
N ASP A 232 -24.63 -1.91 -31.12
CA ASP A 232 -26.02 -1.51 -31.39
C ASP A 232 -26.05 -0.82 -32.74
N VAL A 233 -26.03 -1.64 -33.79
CA VAL A 233 -26.64 -1.28 -35.07
C VAL A 233 -28.10 -1.72 -34.98
N ASP A 234 -29.02 -0.78 -34.82
CA ASP A 234 -30.38 -1.01 -35.32
C ASP A 234 -30.78 0.18 -36.20
N ASP A 235 -30.60 -0.07 -37.49
CA ASP A 235 -31.15 0.71 -38.59
C ASP A 235 -32.54 0.14 -38.86
N ALA A 236 -33.58 0.82 -38.37
CA ALA A 236 -34.96 0.60 -38.79
C ALA A 236 -35.55 1.92 -39.23
N ALA A 237 -35.29 2.26 -40.49
CA ALA A 237 -36.11 3.17 -41.26
C ALA A 237 -37.50 2.56 -41.55
N LEU A 238 -38.47 3.45 -41.82
CA LEU A 238 -39.83 3.24 -42.34
C LEU A 238 -40.87 2.97 -41.21
N ASP A 239 -41.93 3.76 -41.03
CA ASP A 239 -42.84 4.28 -42.04
C ASP A 239 -43.42 5.68 -41.72
N LEU A 240 -43.79 6.35 -42.80
CA LEU A 240 -44.64 7.53 -42.89
C LEU A 240 -46.08 7.22 -42.43
N ASP A 241 -46.67 8.15 -41.68
CA ASP A 241 -47.99 8.75 -41.96
C ASP A 241 -48.15 10.07 -41.17
#